data_AF-D4D142-F1
#
_entry.id   AF-D4D142-F1
#
_cell.length_a   1.000
_cell.length_b   1.000
_cell.length_c   1.000
_cell.angle_alpha   90.00
_cell.angle_beta   90.00
_cell.angle_gamma   90.00
#
_symmetry.space_group_name_H-M   'P 1'
#
loop_
_entity.id
_entity.type
_entity.pdbx_description
1 polymer ?
#
loop_
_entity_poly.entity_id
_entity_poly.type
_entity_poly.pdbx_seq_one_letter_code
_entity_poly.pdbx_strand_id
1 'polypeptide(L)' 'MDAGIISLDGNRVRFKVRDWKTMLALRVLSTRIREVIAQALKTPKKELSADHRQWLGLFLQVLEAKKKPDSSEYITM' A
#
# COMPACT_ATOMS: atom_id res chain seq x y z
N MET A 1 5.22 -11.04 -16.10
CA MET A 1 5.33 -10.63 -14.70
C MET A 1 6.73 -11.01 -14.27
N ASP A 2 7.58 -10.02 -14.01
CA ASP A 2 8.92 -10.29 -13.50
C ASP A 2 8.84 -10.39 -11.98
N ALA A 3 9.34 -11.48 -11.41
CA ALA A 3 9.32 -11.69 -9.97
C ALA A 3 10.06 -10.55 -9.26
N GLY A 4 9.34 -9.74 -8.48
CA GLY A 4 9.92 -8.64 -7.72
C GLY A 4 9.93 -7.28 -8.43
N ILE A 5 9.13 -7.07 -9.49
CA ILE A 5 8.93 -5.74 -10.07
C ILE A 5 7.46 -5.34 -9.99
N ILE A 6 7.19 -4.15 -9.41
CA ILE A 6 5.89 -3.49 -9.48
C ILE A 6 5.98 -2.33 -10.45
N SER A 7 5.16 -2.36 -11.50
CA SER A 7 5.06 -1.30 -12.49
C SER A 7 3.88 -0.38 -12.18
N LEU A 8 4.12 0.93 -12.21
CA LEU A 8 3.10 1.98 -12.15
C LEU A 8 3.03 2.72 -13.50
N ASP A 9 1.88 3.34 -13.77
CA ASP A 9 1.62 4.19 -14.94
C ASP A 9 2.01 3.52 -16.27
N GLY A 10 1.41 2.36 -16.58
CA GLY A 10 1.66 1.69 -17.86
C GLY A 10 3.12 1.28 -18.10
N ASN A 11 3.84 0.88 -17.04
CA ASN A 11 5.26 0.50 -17.05
C ASN A 11 6.27 1.65 -17.11
N ARG A 12 5.83 2.90 -16.90
CA ARG A 12 6.73 4.06 -16.85
C ARG A 12 7.58 4.10 -15.60
N VAL A 13 7.04 3.66 -14.47
CA VAL A 13 7.79 3.58 -13.21
C VAL A 13 7.84 2.13 -12.75
N ARG A 14 9.03 1.63 -12.44
CA ARG A 14 9.24 0.26 -11.94
C ARG A 14 9.92 0.30 -10.60
N PHE A 15 9.30 -0.32 -9.60
CA PHE A 15 9.86 -0.51 -8.28
C PHE A 15 10.34 -1.94 -8.14
N LYS A 16 11.60 -2.11 -7.75
CA LYS A 16 12.12 -3.41 -7.34
C LYS A 16 11.66 -3.71 -5.92
N VAL A 17 11.04 -4.87 -5.73
CA VAL A 17 10.60 -5.38 -4.44
C VAL A 17 11.56 -6.48 -4.01
N ARG A 18 11.94 -6.49 -2.73
CA ARG A 18 12.94 -7.42 -2.18
C ARG A 18 12.52 -8.89 -2.32
N ASP A 19 11.25 -9.18 -2.12
CA ASP A 19 10.72 -10.54 -2.08
C ASP A 19 9.33 -10.64 -2.73
N TRP A 20 9.03 -11.81 -3.29
CA TRP A 20 7.77 -12.07 -3.99
C TRP A 20 6.55 -12.01 -3.06
N LYS A 21 6.75 -12.28 -1.76
CA LYS A 21 5.71 -12.19 -0.74
C LYS A 21 5.26 -10.75 -0.53
N THR A 22 6.21 -9.81 -0.45
CA THR A 22 5.93 -8.37 -0.37
C THR A 22 5.21 -7.91 -1.63
N MET A 23 5.62 -8.38 -2.80
CA MET A 23 4.91 -8.08 -4.06
C MET A 23 3.45 -8.56 -4.02
N LEU A 24 3.21 -9.79 -3.54
CA LEU A 24 1.85 -10.33 -3.40
C LEU A 24 1.03 -9.54 -2.37
N ALA A 25 1.62 -9.22 -1.21
CA ALA A 25 0.98 -8.44 -0.16
C ALA A 25 0.55 -7.05 -0.67
N LEU A 26 1.42 -6.35 -1.39
CA LEU A 26 1.11 -5.04 -2.00
C LEU A 26 0.00 -5.14 -3.04
N ARG A 27 -0.01 -6.22 -3.84
CA ARG A 27 -1.08 -6.46 -4.82
C ARG A 27 -2.42 -6.68 -4.14
N VAL A 28 -2.47 -7.54 -3.12
CA VAL A 28 -3.69 -7.83 -2.35
C VAL A 28 -4.20 -6.56 -1.67
N LEU A 29 -3.31 -5.84 -0.98
CA LEU A 29 -3.65 -4.59 -0.31
C LEU A 29 -4.23 -3.57 -1.30
N SER A 30 -3.60 -3.38 -2.47
CA SER A 30 -4.08 -2.46 -3.50
C SER A 30 -5.47 -2.82 -4.02
N THR A 31 -5.73 -4.11 -4.23
CA THR A 31 -7.07 -4.60 -4.65
C THR A 31 -8.11 -4.33 -3.57
N ARG A 32 -7.81 -4.62 -2.31
CA ARG A 32 -8.72 -4.40 -1.18
C ARG A 32 -9.03 -2.93 -0.97
N ILE A 33 -8.04 -2.05 -1.08
CA ILE A 33 -8.28 -0.59 -0.98
C ILE A 33 -9.14 -0.08 -2.13
N ARG A 34 -9.01 -0.63 -3.33
CA ARG A 34 -9.92 -0.30 -4.45
C ARG A 34 -11.36 -0.69 -4.13
N GLU A 35 -11.59 -1.85 -3.51
CA GLU A 35 -12.91 -2.29 -3.07
C GLU A 35 -13.49 -1.37 -1.98
N VAL A 36 -12.67 -1.00 -0.99
CA VAL A 36 -13.05 -0.04 0.07
C VAL A 36 -13.48 1.29 -0.53
N ILE A 37 -12.68 1.85 -1.44
CA ILE A 37 -12.98 3.13 -2.10
C ILE A 37 -14.25 3.00 -2.95
N ALA A 38 -14.39 1.94 -3.75
CA ALA A 38 -15.58 1.72 -4.56
C ALA A 38 -16.85 1.63 -3.70
N GLN A 39 -16.78 0.94 -2.56
CA GLN A 39 -17.90 0.84 -1.62
C GLN A 39 -18.22 2.20 -0.97
N ALA A 40 -17.20 2.96 -0.57
CA ALA A 40 -17.37 4.28 0.01
C ALA A 40 -18.01 5.27 -0.98
N LEU A 41 -17.61 5.22 -2.25
CA LEU A 41 -18.19 6.06 -3.31
C LEU A 41 -19.61 5.61 -3.69
N LYS A 42 -19.89 4.30 -3.70
CA LYS A 42 -21.21 3.78 -4.05
C LYS A 42 -22.27 4.07 -2.97
N THR A 43 -21.90 3.98 -1.70
CA THR A 43 -22.83 4.20 -0.57
C THR A 43 -22.16 5.03 0.54
N PRO A 44 -22.04 6.35 0.38
CA PRO A 44 -21.23 7.20 1.27
C PRO A 44 -21.77 7.29 2.71
N LYS A 45 -23.07 7.07 2.92
CA LYS A 45 -23.70 7.09 4.24
C LYS A 45 -23.67 5.73 4.94
N LYS A 46 -23.27 4.66 4.24
CA LYS A 46 -23.22 3.32 4.81
C LYS A 46 -21.85 3.12 5.42
N GLU A 47 -21.85 2.70 6.68
CA GLU A 47 -20.62 2.33 7.35
C GLU A 47 -19.86 1.23 6.60
N LEU A 48 -18.53 1.36 6.57
CA LEU A 48 -17.65 0.31 6.03
C LEU A 48 -17.80 -0.97 6.86
N SER A 49 -17.78 -2.12 6.19
CA SER A 49 -17.75 -3.43 6.84
C SER A 49 -16.52 -3.57 7.73
N ALA A 50 -16.57 -4.47 8.72
CA ALA A 50 -15.44 -4.72 9.61
C ALA A 50 -14.17 -5.11 8.83
N ASP A 51 -14.30 -5.94 7.81
CA ASP A 51 -13.19 -6.33 6.92
C ASP A 51 -12.62 -5.13 6.16
N HIS A 52 -13.47 -4.30 5.55
CA HIS A 52 -13.03 -3.08 4.86
C HIS A 52 -12.31 -2.09 5.79
N ARG A 53 -12.79 -1.93 7.03
CA ARG A 53 -12.12 -1.10 8.04
C ARG A 53 -10.76 -1.65 8.42
N GLN A 54 -10.64 -2.97 8.57
CA GLN A 54 -9.37 -3.60 8.89
C GLN A 54 -8.35 -3.42 7.76
N TRP A 55 -8.76 -3.61 6.50
CA TRP A 55 -7.90 -3.37 5.34
C TRP A 55 -7.48 -1.90 5.22
N LEU A 56 -8.40 -0.97 5.46
CA LEU A 56 -8.09 0.45 5.50
C LEU A 56 -7.08 0.77 6.62
N GLY A 57 -7.27 0.21 7.81
CA GLY A 57 -6.34 0.36 8.93
C GLY A 57 -4.93 -0.15 8.61
N LEU A 58 -4.81 -1.34 8.01
CA LEU A 58 -3.53 -1.88 7.56
C LEU A 58 -2.85 -0.97 6.53
N PHE A 59 -3.61 -0.44 5.58
CA PHE A 59 -3.06 0.50 4.59
C PHE A 59 -2.52 1.78 5.24
N LEU A 60 -3.26 2.37 6.19
CA LEU A 60 -2.81 3.56 6.92
C LEU A 60 -1.54 3.28 7.74
N GLN A 61 -1.46 2.12 8.40
CA GLN A 61 -0.24 1.71 9.12
C GLN A 61 0.98 1.60 8.19
N VAL A 62 0.80 1.06 6.99
CA VAL A 62 1.89 0.96 5.99
C VAL A 62 2.35 2.35 5.54
N LEU A 63 1.45 3.32 5.41
CA LEU A 63 1.80 4.70 5.08
C LEU A 63 2.51 5.41 6.24
N GLU A 64 2.05 5.19 7.47
CA GLU A 64 2.65 5.78 8.69
C GLU A 64 4.05 5.23 8.97
N ALA A 65 4.31 3.95 8.66
CA ALA A 65 5.61 3.31 8.86
C ALA A 65 6.76 4.05 8.15
N LYS A 66 6.48 4.84 7.10
CA LYS A 66 7.48 5.67 6.40
C LYS A 66 7.81 7.02 7.08
N LYS A 67 7.07 7.44 8.11
CA LYS A 67 7.21 8.78 8.72
C LYS A 67 8.34 8.88 9.76
N LYS A 68 9.19 7.87 9.92
CA LYS A 68 10.42 8.01 10.71
C LYS A 68 11.59 8.31 9.76
N PRO A 69 11.92 9.59 9.50
CA PRO A 69 13.24 9.89 8.95
C PRO A 69 14.26 9.48 10.00
N ASP A 70 15.19 8.61 9.60
CA ASP A 70 16.40 8.37 10.36
C ASP A 70 17.29 9.61 10.20
N SER A 71 17.16 10.54 11.13
CA SER A 71 17.87 11.83 11.16
C SER A 71 19.27 11.72 11.77
N SER A 72 19.95 10.57 11.69
CA SER A 72 21.17 10.34 12.47
C SER A 72 22.41 9.83 11.70
N GLU A 73 22.46 9.92 10.36
CA GLU A 73 23.66 9.50 9.60
C GLU A 73 24.37 10.61 8.80
N TYR A 74 24.11 11.90 9.09
CA TYR A 74 24.89 13.00 8.50
C TYR A 74 25.79 13.76 9.49
N ILE A 75 26.11 13.15 10.64
CA ILE A 75 27.20 13.60 11.50
C ILE A 75 28.15 12.43 11.70
N THR A 76 29.00 12.16 10.71
CA THR A 76 30.40 11.69 10.82
C THR A 76 30.88 11.28 9.41
N MET A 77 31.49 12.22 8.69
CA MET A 77 32.64 12.11 7.77
C MET A 77 32.59 13.18 6.69
#